data_AF-A0A5C2FJS5-F1
#
_entry.id   AF-A0A5C2FJS5-F1
#
_cell.length_a   1.000
_cell.length_b   1.000
_cell.length_c   1.000
_cell.angle_alpha   90.00
_cell.angle_beta   90.00
_cell.angle_gamma   90.00
#
_symmetry.space_group_name_H-M   'P 1'
#
loop_
_entity.id
_entity.type
_entity.pdbx_description
1 polymer ?
#
loop_
_entity_poly.entity_id
_entity_poly.type
_entity_poly.pdbx_seq_one_letter_code
_entity_poly.pdbx_strand_id
1 'polypeptide(L)' 'MASRTVGPVTGAAAGAAALTTIIFWVLTGFGIDAPGEVQGAVTTLLVIIAGWLVPAKDEPGKHVAE' A
#
# COMPACT_ATOMS: atom_id res chain seq x y z
N MET A 1 -6.78 -22.94 -11.51
CA MET A 1 -6.30 -22.08 -10.41
C MET A 1 -7.15 -20.84 -10.40
N ALA A 2 -7.79 -20.48 -9.28
CA ALA A 2 -8.59 -19.26 -9.21
C ALA A 2 -7.71 -18.05 -9.47
N SER A 3 -8.02 -17.28 -10.51
CA SER A 3 -7.39 -15.98 -10.76
C SER A 3 -7.69 -15.11 -9.55
N ARG A 4 -6.65 -14.72 -8.79
CA ARG A 4 -6.84 -13.84 -7.63
C ARG A 4 -7.33 -12.49 -8.16
N THR A 5 -8.50 -12.04 -7.69
CA THR A 5 -9.05 -10.71 -8.00
C THR A 5 -8.16 -9.56 -7.55
N VAL A 6 -7.22 -9.84 -6.63
CA VAL A 6 -6.31 -8.86 -6.03
C VAL A 6 -4.87 -9.21 -6.40
N GLY A 7 -4.20 -8.29 -7.09
CA GLY A 7 -2.80 -8.42 -7.47
C GLY A 7 -1.82 -8.03 -6.34
N PRO A 8 -0.52 -8.32 -6.50
CA PRO A 8 0.50 -8.02 -5.50
C PRO A 8 0.55 -6.54 -5.07
N VAL A 9 0.42 -5.63 -6.04
CA VAL A 9 0.43 -4.18 -5.81
C VAL A 9 -0.77 -3.75 -4.97
N THR A 10 -1.96 -4.25 -5.29
CA THR A 10 -3.19 -3.97 -4.54
C THR A 10 -3.09 -4.48 -3.10
N GLY A 11 -2.50 -5.66 -2.90
CA GLY A 11 -2.25 -6.20 -1.56
C GLY A 11 -1.28 -5.34 -0.74
N ALA A 12 -0.20 -4.85 -1.35
CA ALA A 12 0.76 -3.98 -0.68
C ALA A 12 0.17 -2.61 -0.32
N ALA A 13 -0.63 -2.02 -1.22
CA ALA A 13 -1.34 -0.77 -0.94
C ALA A 13 -2.33 -0.93 0.23
N ALA A 14 -3.08 -2.03 0.27
CA ALA A 14 -3.98 -2.33 1.40
C ALA A 14 -3.21 -2.50 2.72
N GLY A 15 -2.04 -3.16 2.68
CA GLY A 15 -1.15 -3.29 3.84
C GLY A 15 -0.63 -1.95 4.35
N ALA A 16 -0.24 -1.04 3.45
CA ALA A 16 0.21 0.31 3.80
C ALA A 16 -0.89 1.14 4.48
N ALA A 17 -2.13 1.04 3.99
CA ALA A 17 -3.27 1.70 4.62
C ALA A 17 -3.55 1.13 6.02
N ALA A 18 -3.55 -0.20 6.17
CA ALA A 18 -3.73 -0.84 7.48
C ALA A 18 -2.63 -0.47 8.48
N LEU A 19 -1.37 -0.39 8.02
CA LEU A 19 -0.25 0.05 8.84
C LEU A 19 -0.45 1.48 9.34
N THR A 20 -0.95 2.37 8.48
CA THR A 20 -1.26 3.73 8.89
C THR A 20 -2.29 3.75 10.01
N THR A 21 -3.38 2.99 9.89
CA THR A 21 -4.37 2.87 10.96
C THR A 21 -3.75 2.43 12.29
N ILE A 22 -2.87 1.42 12.27
CA ILE A 22 -2.21 0.92 13.48
C ILE A 22 -1.31 2.00 14.10
N ILE A 23 -0.52 2.72 13.30
CA ILE A 23 0.38 3.77 13.79
C ILE A 23 -0.42 4.86 14.50
N PHE A 24 -1.47 5.39 13.87
CA PHE A 24 -2.26 6.47 14.47
C PHE A 24 -3.11 6.00 15.66
N TRP A 25 -3.54 4.75 15.67
CA TRP A 25 -4.17 4.13 16.84
C TRP A 25 -3.22 4.02 18.03
N VAL A 26 -1.96 3.66 17.80
CA VAL A 26 -0.95 3.66 18.86
C VAL A 26 -0.66 5.09 19.34
N LEU A 27 -0.49 6.05 18.42
CA LEU A 27 -0.21 7.45 18.76
C LEU A 27 -1.30 8.09 19.63
N THR A 28 -2.57 7.80 19.33
CA THR A 28 -3.70 8.23 20.16
C THR A 28 -3.67 7.62 21.55
N GLY A 29 -3.20 6.36 21.69
CA GLY A 29 -2.93 5.74 22.99
C GLY A 29 -1.88 6.46 23.84
N PHE A 30 -0.98 7.23 23.22
CA PHE A 30 0.01 8.09 23.91
C PHE A 30 -0.46 9.54 24.07
N GLY A 31 -1.72 9.85 23.74
CA GLY A 31 -2.28 11.20 23.83
C GLY A 31 -1.90 12.13 22.67
N ILE A 32 -1.34 11.59 21.59
CA ILE A 32 -1.05 12.35 20.37
C ILE A 32 -2.26 12.25 19.43
N ASP A 33 -3.04 13.33 19.37
CA ASP A 33 -4.09 13.48 18.37
C ASP A 33 -3.52 14.14 17.12
N ALA A 34 -3.46 13.38 16.03
CA ALA A 34 -3.02 13.90 14.75
C ALA A 34 -4.22 14.30 13.89
N PRO A 35 -4.17 15.47 13.22
CA PRO A 35 -5.20 15.87 12.27
C PRO A 35 -5.38 14.84 11.15
N GLY A 36 -6.60 14.73 10.63
CA GLY A 36 -6.93 13.78 9.55
C GLY A 36 -6.10 13.99 8.29
N GLU A 37 -5.68 15.23 8.02
CA GLU A 37 -4.79 15.61 6.93
C GLU A 37 -3.41 14.96 7.06
N VAL A 38 -2.89 14.84 8.30
CA VAL A 38 -1.60 14.20 8.58
C VAL A 38 -1.71 12.69 8.36
N GLN A 39 -2.80 12.08 8.81
CA GLN A 39 -3.06 10.66 8.59
C GLN A 39 -3.22 10.33 7.09
N GLY A 40 -3.92 11.19 6.36
CA GLY A 40 -4.04 11.10 4.90
C GLY A 40 -2.69 11.18 4.21
N ALA A 41 -1.88 12.18 4.54
CA ALA A 41 -0.54 12.36 3.96
C ALA A 41 0.38 11.16 4.23
N VAL A 42 0.40 10.64 5.47
CA VAL A 42 1.19 9.45 5.81
C VAL A 42 0.72 8.21 5.05
N THR A 43 -0.60 8.02 4.93
CA THR A 43 -1.18 6.92 4.15
C THR A 43 -0.72 6.99 2.69
N THR A 44 -0.83 8.17 2.06
CA THR A 44 -0.43 8.37 0.67
C THR A 44 1.04 8.05 0.45
N LEU A 45 1.92 8.52 1.34
CA LEU A 45 3.35 8.22 1.26
C LEU A 45 3.62 6.72 1.38
N LEU A 46 3.00 6.04 2.35
CA LEU A 46 3.19 4.61 2.54
C LEU A 46 2.67 3.78 1.36
N VAL A 47 1.54 4.17 0.77
CA VAL A 47 1.00 3.50 -0.44
C VAL A 47 1.91 3.69 -1.64
N ILE A 48 2.47 4.88 -1.86
CA ILE A 48 3.44 5.14 -2.94
C ILE A 48 4.69 4.27 -2.74
N ILE A 49 5.24 4.25 -1.53
CA ILE A 49 6.42 3.43 -1.19
C ILE A 49 6.12 1.95 -1.41
N ALA A 50 4.96 1.47 -0.98
CA ALA A 50 4.52 0.09 -1.17
C ALA A 50 4.38 -0.26 -2.65
N GLY A 51 3.80 0.64 -3.47
CA GLY A 51 3.70 0.47 -4.91
C GLY A 51 5.06 0.43 -5.60
N TRP A 52 6.02 1.25 -5.15
CA TRP A 52 7.39 1.29 -5.69
C TRP A 52 8.21 0.05 -5.32
N LEU A 53 8.04 -0.48 -4.11
CA LEU A 53 8.75 -1.68 -3.63
C LEU A 53 8.22 -2.98 -4.24
N VAL A 54 6.98 -3.02 -4.71
CA VAL A 54 6.42 -4.22 -5.34
C VAL A 54 6.86 -4.29 -6.79
N PRO A 55 7.60 -5.34 -7.19
CA PRO A 55 7.99 -5.52 -8.58
C PRO A 55 6.77 -5.66 -9.47
N ALA A 56 6.77 -4.97 -10.61
CA ALA A 56 5.88 -5.32 -11.71
C ALA A 56 6.23 -6.75 -12.12
N LYS A 57 5.31 -7.70 -11.92
CA LYS A 57 5.45 -9.01 -12.56
C LYS A 57 5.22 -8.79 -14.04
N ASP A 58 6.30 -8.71 -14.81
CA ASP A 58 6.22 -8.84 -16.26
C ASP A 58 5.57 -10.19 -16.55
N GLU A 59 4.46 -10.18 -17.29
CA GLU A 59 3.92 -11.40 -17.88
C GLU A 59 5.00 -11.96 -18.83
N PRO A 60 5.48 -13.20 -18.63
CA PRO A 60 6.40 -13.83 -19.56
C PRO A 60 5.63 -14.11 -20.87
N GLY A 61 5.63 -13.15 -21.80
CA GLY A 61 4.97 -13.33 -23.11
C GLY A 61 4.77 -12.09 -23.99
N LYS A 62 4.98 -10.86 -23.50
CA LYS A 62 4.65 -9.64 -24.28
C LYS A 62 5.85 -8.98 -24.99
N HIS A 63 6.84 -9.76 -25.42
CA HIS A 63 7.99 -9.25 -26.20
C HIS A 63 8.36 -10.11 -27.42
N VAL A 64 7.39 -10.78 -28.06
CA VAL A 64 7.60 -11.48 -29.33
C VAL A 64 6.49 -11.16 -30.33
N ALA A 65 6.52 -9.95 -30.89
CA ALA A 65 5.90 -9.61 -32.17
C ALA A 65 6.43 -8.25 -32.62
N GLU A 66 7.66 -8.23 -33.13
CA GLU A 66 8.10 -7.24 -34.12
C GLU A 66 8.77 -8.01 -35.27
#